data_AF-A0A813VPN1-F1
#
_entry.id   AF-A0A813VPN1-F1
#
_cell.length_a   1.000
_cell.length_b   1.000
_cell.length_c   1.000
_cell.angle_alpha   90.00
_cell.angle_beta   90.00
_cell.angle_gamma   90.00
#
_symmetry.space_group_name_H-M   'P 1'
#
loop_
_entity.id
_entity.type
_entity.pdbx_description
1 polymer ?
#
loop_
_entity_poly.entity_id
_entity_poly.type
_entity_poly.pdbx_seq_one_letter_code
_entity_poly.pdbx_strand_id
1 'polypeptide(L)'
;MAEIENLKKINQNLLIENDKLNGQNADMTFLIKEKIDTNTKQSKQIKELQAKIEVLEKSLSQVIREFETERESLIHKCKLEMESGSIELEKMKRALELKNKEMNKVKKLAKNILEQRSDIERFFLDSLDYVKKQVSINRNEYRKEANQMYNNRMLAAYNGQMEYPKVKTFSKKFDANSTNNVFNDLEQAVKWQGVDKVFDLNDLTWEQKEQVLRELFARMNGVKPKQVKNGNDELKAVELDETINDADSNEDDNDIKYLDRRDVKKSFNNNSETNFTFLTEPNYQAPSKPNEMLKLPSIVS
;
A
#
# COMPACT_ATOMS: atom_id res chain seq x y z
N MET A 1 -77.83 -54.49 102.81
CA MET A 1 -77.31 -53.11 103.04
C MET A 1 -75.88 -52.97 102.53
N ALA A 2 -74.92 -53.80 102.98
CA ALA A 2 -73.51 -53.72 102.56
C ALA A 2 -73.26 -53.88 101.04
N GLU A 3 -73.99 -54.76 100.36
CA GLU A 3 -73.83 -55.01 98.93
C GLU A 3 -74.31 -53.84 98.05
N ILE A 4 -75.40 -53.18 98.45
CA ILE A 4 -75.95 -51.99 97.78
C ILE A 4 -74.97 -50.81 97.90
N GLU A 5 -74.31 -50.68 99.04
CA GLU A 5 -73.31 -49.63 99.27
C GLU A 5 -72.02 -49.89 98.50
N ASN A 6 -71.60 -51.16 98.38
CA ASN A 6 -70.43 -51.55 97.60
C ASN A 6 -70.67 -51.35 96.08
N LEU A 7 -71.86 -51.72 95.59
CA LEU A 7 -72.29 -51.46 94.21
C LEU A 7 -72.40 -49.96 93.90
N LYS A 8 -72.80 -49.13 94.88
CA LYS A 8 -72.78 -47.67 94.74
C LYS A 8 -71.35 -47.12 94.61
N LYS A 9 -70.41 -47.59 95.43
CA LYS A 9 -68.99 -47.19 95.34
C LYS A 9 -68.36 -47.61 94.01
N ILE A 10 -68.66 -48.82 93.53
CA ILE A 10 -68.17 -49.30 92.23
C ILE A 10 -68.75 -48.44 91.10
N ASN A 11 -70.05 -48.15 91.10
CA ASN A 11 -70.65 -47.27 90.10
C ASN A 11 -70.07 -45.85 90.14
N GLN A 12 -69.81 -45.29 91.33
CA GLN A 12 -69.15 -43.98 91.45
C GLN A 12 -67.71 -44.01 90.92
N ASN A 13 -66.95 -45.06 91.22
CA ASN A 13 -65.59 -45.23 90.68
C ASN A 13 -65.60 -45.39 89.16
N LEU A 14 -66.53 -46.18 88.63
CA LEU A 14 -66.73 -46.34 87.19
C LEU A 14 -67.14 -45.01 86.53
N LEU A 15 -67.98 -44.19 87.19
CA LEU A 15 -68.35 -42.87 86.69
C LEU A 15 -67.12 -41.95 86.57
N ILE A 16 -66.31 -41.90 87.64
CA ILE A 16 -65.07 -41.09 87.68
C ILE A 16 -64.06 -41.56 86.63
N GLU A 17 -63.92 -42.86 86.44
CA GLU A 17 -63.03 -43.43 85.43
C GLU A 17 -63.53 -43.13 84.01
N ASN A 18 -64.84 -43.20 83.77
CA ASN A 18 -65.44 -42.87 82.49
C ASN A 18 -65.29 -41.37 82.17
N ASP A 19 -65.48 -40.49 83.16
CA ASP A 19 -65.24 -39.06 83.02
C ASP A 19 -63.75 -38.76 82.72
N LYS A 20 -62.83 -39.47 83.39
CA LYS A 20 -61.38 -39.35 83.12
C LYS A 20 -61.02 -39.84 81.72
N LEU A 21 -61.54 -40.98 81.29
CA LEU A 21 -61.34 -41.51 79.94
C LEU A 21 -61.93 -40.59 78.87
N ASN A 22 -63.10 -39.98 79.13
CA ASN A 22 -63.69 -38.99 78.24
C ASN A 22 -62.83 -37.74 78.12
N GLY A 23 -62.27 -37.24 79.23
CA GLY A 23 -61.31 -36.13 79.21
C GLY A 23 -60.05 -36.46 78.40
N GLN A 24 -59.44 -37.63 78.66
CA GLN A 24 -58.26 -38.10 77.92
C GLN A 24 -58.54 -38.31 76.42
N ASN A 25 -59.71 -38.86 76.06
CA ASN A 25 -60.12 -39.00 74.67
C ASN A 25 -60.34 -37.64 74.00
N ALA A 26 -60.92 -36.67 74.70
CA ALA A 26 -61.09 -35.30 74.19
C ALA A 26 -59.73 -34.62 73.93
N ASP A 27 -58.79 -34.73 74.88
CA ASP A 27 -57.43 -34.21 74.76
C ASP A 27 -56.66 -34.88 73.60
N MET A 28 -56.76 -36.21 73.49
CA MET A 28 -56.12 -36.97 72.41
C MET A 28 -56.72 -36.61 71.05
N THR A 29 -58.04 -36.43 70.97
CA THR A 29 -58.73 -35.99 69.75
C THR A 29 -58.29 -34.60 69.33
N PHE A 30 -58.11 -33.67 70.28
CA PHE A 30 -57.59 -32.33 70.03
C PHE A 30 -56.16 -32.37 69.48
N LEU A 31 -55.28 -33.16 70.10
CA LEU A 31 -53.87 -33.28 69.71
C LEU A 31 -53.69 -33.93 68.33
N ILE A 32 -54.52 -34.94 68.02
CA ILE A 32 -54.59 -35.55 66.68
C ILE A 32 -55.02 -34.51 65.65
N LYS A 33 -56.07 -33.71 65.95
CA LYS A 33 -56.54 -32.66 65.04
C LYS A 33 -55.46 -31.61 64.77
N GLU A 34 -54.76 -31.15 65.80
CA GLU A 34 -53.63 -30.22 65.66
C GLU A 34 -52.49 -30.84 64.82
N LYS A 35 -52.17 -32.13 65.01
CA LYS A 35 -51.16 -32.81 64.22
C LYS A 35 -51.57 -32.95 62.75
N ILE A 36 -52.85 -33.21 62.47
CA ILE A 36 -53.40 -33.22 61.12
C ILE A 36 -53.30 -31.82 60.50
N ASP A 37 -53.67 -30.77 61.22
CA ASP A 37 -53.61 -29.39 60.74
C ASP A 37 -52.17 -28.93 60.46
N THR A 38 -51.21 -29.31 61.30
CA THR A 38 -49.79 -29.01 61.06
C THR A 38 -49.23 -29.82 59.88
N ASN A 39 -49.55 -31.11 59.77
CA ASN A 39 -49.11 -31.95 58.67
C ASN A 39 -49.70 -31.49 57.32
N THR A 40 -50.97 -31.08 57.30
CA THR A 40 -51.60 -30.51 56.09
C THR A 40 -50.94 -29.19 55.67
N LYS A 41 -50.59 -28.31 56.63
CA LYS A 41 -49.82 -27.08 56.34
C LYS A 41 -48.43 -27.39 55.78
N GLN A 42 -47.70 -28.33 56.37
CA GLN A 42 -46.38 -28.76 55.88
C GLN A 42 -46.48 -29.39 54.48
N SER A 43 -47.47 -30.24 54.24
CA SER A 43 -47.72 -30.84 52.93
C SER A 43 -47.99 -29.78 51.85
N LYS A 44 -48.72 -28.70 52.17
CA LYS A 44 -48.92 -27.56 51.26
C LYS A 44 -47.60 -26.84 50.97
N GLN A 45 -46.80 -26.54 51.99
CA GLN A 45 -45.49 -25.88 51.80
C GLN A 45 -44.53 -26.73 50.95
N ILE A 46 -44.49 -28.04 51.16
CA ILE A 46 -43.67 -28.95 50.35
C ILE A 46 -44.11 -28.89 48.88
N LYS A 47 -45.41 -28.93 48.61
CA LYS A 47 -45.94 -28.82 47.24
C LYS A 47 -45.61 -27.47 46.59
N GLU A 48 -45.72 -26.37 47.34
CA GLU A 48 -45.35 -25.04 46.84
C GLU A 48 -43.86 -24.93 46.53
N LEU A 49 -42.99 -25.48 47.39
CA LEU A 49 -41.55 -25.52 47.15
C LEU A 49 -41.19 -26.41 45.95
N GLN A 50 -41.83 -27.56 45.81
CA GLN A 50 -41.66 -28.44 44.64
C GLN A 50 -42.06 -27.73 43.34
N ALA A 51 -43.19 -27.02 43.32
CA ALA A 51 -43.61 -26.24 42.17
C ALA A 51 -42.61 -25.12 41.83
N LYS A 52 -42.05 -24.44 42.84
CA LYS A 52 -40.99 -23.44 42.63
C LYS A 52 -39.72 -24.04 42.06
N ILE A 53 -39.29 -25.20 42.58
CA ILE A 53 -38.12 -25.94 42.06
C ILE A 53 -38.36 -26.29 40.60
N GLU A 54 -39.52 -26.85 40.26
CA GLU A 54 -39.86 -27.22 38.88
C GLU A 54 -39.83 -26.01 37.92
N VAL A 55 -40.34 -24.86 38.35
CA VAL A 55 -40.29 -23.63 37.56
C VAL A 55 -38.85 -23.15 37.38
N LEU A 56 -38.03 -23.19 38.43
CA LEU A 56 -36.62 -22.80 38.37
C LEU A 56 -35.82 -23.74 37.46
N GLU A 57 -36.04 -25.05 37.55
CA GLU A 57 -35.39 -26.05 36.69
C GLU A 57 -35.76 -25.86 35.21
N LYS A 58 -37.04 -25.55 34.93
CA LYS A 58 -37.50 -25.22 33.58
C LYS A 58 -36.86 -23.93 33.05
N SER A 59 -36.82 -22.89 33.88
CA SER A 59 -36.18 -21.61 33.53
C SER A 59 -34.69 -21.79 33.27
N LEU A 60 -33.98 -22.53 34.12
CA LEU A 60 -32.56 -22.80 33.95
C LEU A 60 -32.29 -23.62 32.69
N SER A 61 -33.10 -24.65 32.43
CA SER A 61 -33.00 -25.46 31.20
C SER A 61 -33.28 -24.67 29.93
N GLN A 62 -34.13 -23.64 30.00
CA GLN A 62 -34.35 -22.72 28.89
C GLN A 62 -33.13 -21.83 28.67
N VAL A 63 -32.61 -21.20 29.73
CA VAL A 63 -31.44 -20.33 29.67
C VAL A 63 -30.21 -21.08 29.13
N ILE A 64 -29.97 -22.32 29.59
CA ILE A 64 -28.86 -23.14 29.09
C ILE A 64 -28.99 -23.38 27.58
N ARG A 65 -30.18 -23.72 27.09
CA ARG A 65 -30.41 -23.94 25.66
C ARG A 65 -30.20 -22.66 24.84
N GLU A 66 -30.71 -21.53 25.33
CA GLU A 66 -30.49 -20.23 24.69
C GLU A 66 -28.99 -19.91 24.60
N PHE A 67 -28.25 -20.08 25.70
CA PHE A 67 -26.79 -19.90 25.71
C PHE A 67 -26.05 -20.83 24.75
N GLU A 68 -26.43 -22.10 24.66
CA GLU A 68 -25.80 -23.04 23.73
C GLU A 68 -26.05 -22.62 22.27
N THR A 69 -27.28 -22.23 21.94
CA THR A 69 -27.63 -21.77 20.59
C THR A 69 -26.92 -20.46 20.23
N GLU A 70 -26.82 -19.51 21.17
CA GLU A 70 -26.11 -18.26 20.96
C GLU A 70 -24.61 -18.51 20.78
N ARG A 71 -24.02 -19.37 21.61
CA ARG A 71 -22.62 -19.78 21.49
C ARG A 71 -22.32 -20.39 20.13
N GLU A 72 -23.16 -21.31 19.65
CA GLU A 72 -22.98 -21.92 18.33
C GLU A 72 -23.11 -20.90 17.19
N SER A 73 -24.10 -20.01 17.27
CA SER A 73 -24.28 -18.91 16.31
C SER A 73 -23.07 -17.97 16.26
N LEU A 74 -22.54 -17.58 17.41
CA LEU A 74 -21.33 -16.75 17.52
C LEU A 74 -20.10 -17.44 16.94
N ILE A 75 -19.89 -18.71 17.28
CA ILE A 75 -18.77 -19.50 16.72
C ILE A 75 -18.89 -19.60 15.20
N HIS A 76 -20.10 -19.82 14.67
CA HIS A 76 -20.31 -19.90 13.24
C HIS A 76 -20.04 -18.56 12.53
N LYS A 77 -20.56 -17.45 13.06
CA LYS A 77 -20.28 -16.10 12.54
C LYS A 77 -18.79 -15.79 12.54
N CYS A 78 -18.12 -16.03 13.66
CA CYS A 78 -16.68 -15.81 13.79
C CYS A 78 -15.89 -16.63 12.75
N LYS A 79 -16.24 -17.91 12.55
CA LYS A 79 -15.62 -18.76 11.52
C LYS A 79 -15.80 -18.18 10.11
N LEU A 80 -17.01 -17.75 9.76
CA LEU A 80 -17.29 -17.16 8.45
C LEU A 80 -16.52 -15.85 8.23
N GLU A 81 -16.46 -14.99 9.24
CA GLU A 81 -15.70 -13.74 9.18
C GLU A 81 -14.20 -14.00 9.05
N MET A 82 -13.66 -14.97 9.80
CA MET A 82 -12.26 -15.38 9.68
C MET A 82 -11.93 -15.94 8.29
N GLU A 83 -12.80 -16.78 7.73
CA GLU A 83 -12.61 -17.34 6.39
C GLU A 83 -12.68 -16.26 5.32
N SER A 84 -13.67 -15.37 5.40
CA SER A 84 -13.79 -14.21 4.50
C SER A 84 -12.55 -13.31 4.58
N GLY A 85 -12.10 -12.98 5.80
CA GLY A 85 -10.89 -12.18 6.03
C GLY A 85 -9.63 -12.86 5.51
N SER A 86 -9.51 -14.18 5.66
CA SER A 86 -8.40 -14.97 5.13
C SER A 86 -8.32 -14.89 3.60
N ILE A 87 -9.46 -15.02 2.92
CA ILE A 87 -9.54 -14.91 1.45
C ILE A 87 -9.16 -13.50 0.99
N GLU A 88 -9.62 -12.46 1.69
CA GLU A 88 -9.28 -11.08 1.35
C GLU A 88 -7.78 -10.79 1.55
N LEU A 89 -7.20 -11.26 2.66
CA LEU A 89 -5.76 -11.16 2.91
C LEU A 89 -4.95 -11.85 1.81
N GLU A 90 -5.37 -13.03 1.36
CA GLU A 90 -4.69 -13.75 0.29
C GLU A 90 -4.78 -12.99 -1.05
N LYS A 91 -5.94 -12.42 -1.36
CA LYS A 91 -6.11 -11.56 -2.55
C LYS A 91 -5.19 -10.35 -2.51
N MET A 92 -5.14 -9.65 -1.37
CA MET A 92 -4.27 -8.48 -1.19
C MET A 92 -2.79 -8.86 -1.29
N LYS A 93 -2.39 -10.00 -0.71
CA LYS A 93 -1.03 -10.53 -0.83
C LYS A 93 -0.64 -10.79 -2.29
N ARG A 94 -1.49 -11.44 -3.07
CA ARG A 94 -1.24 -11.67 -4.51
C ARG A 94 -1.13 -10.36 -5.29
N ALA A 95 -2.02 -9.40 -5.03
CA ALA A 95 -1.97 -8.09 -5.67
C ALA A 95 -0.65 -7.35 -5.37
N LEU A 96 -0.17 -7.43 -4.13
CA LEU A 96 1.10 -6.85 -3.70
C LEU A 96 2.28 -7.53 -4.42
N GLU A 97 2.28 -8.87 -4.53
CA GLU A 97 3.31 -9.61 -5.26
C GLU A 97 3.38 -9.22 -6.74
N LEU A 98 2.23 -9.06 -7.40
CA LEU A 98 2.17 -8.58 -8.79
C LEU A 98 2.71 -7.15 -8.92
N LYS A 99 2.31 -6.25 -8.03
CA LYS A 99 2.81 -4.86 -8.01
C LYS A 99 4.32 -4.80 -7.77
N ASN A 100 4.87 -5.68 -6.92
CA ASN A 100 6.32 -5.79 -6.73
C ASN A 100 7.03 -6.29 -8.00
N LYS A 101 6.46 -7.25 -8.74
CA LYS A 101 7.01 -7.72 -10.01
C LYS A 101 7.01 -6.61 -11.06
N GLU A 102 5.91 -5.88 -11.21
CA GLU A 102 5.81 -4.70 -12.10
C GLU A 102 6.84 -3.63 -11.72
N MET A 103 6.95 -3.29 -10.43
CA MET A 103 7.94 -2.35 -9.92
C MET A 103 9.37 -2.78 -10.26
N ASN A 104 9.68 -4.07 -10.13
CA ASN A 104 10.99 -4.59 -10.51
C ASN A 104 11.25 -4.51 -12.02
N LYS A 105 10.24 -4.71 -12.87
CA LYS A 105 10.34 -4.49 -14.32
C LYS A 105 10.64 -3.02 -14.62
N VAL A 106 9.89 -2.08 -14.01
CA VAL A 106 10.10 -0.64 -14.17
C VAL A 106 11.51 -0.23 -13.72
N LYS A 107 11.97 -0.73 -12.57
CA LYS A 107 13.34 -0.47 -12.08
C LYS A 107 14.41 -0.95 -13.04
N LYS A 108 14.25 -2.16 -13.62
CA LYS A 108 15.17 -2.68 -14.63
C LYS A 108 15.16 -1.83 -15.89
N LEU A 109 13.98 -1.46 -16.38
CA LEU A 109 13.86 -0.60 -17.56
C LEU A 109 14.51 0.77 -17.32
N ALA A 110 14.22 1.41 -16.19
CA ALA A 110 14.82 2.69 -15.83
C ALA A 110 16.35 2.61 -15.75
N LYS A 111 16.87 1.52 -15.18
CA LYS A 111 18.32 1.26 -15.16
C LYS A 111 18.89 1.11 -16.57
N ASN A 112 18.24 0.33 -17.44
CA ASN A 112 18.69 0.16 -18.83
C ASN A 112 18.69 1.48 -19.60
N ILE A 113 17.65 2.30 -19.44
CA ILE A 113 17.56 3.63 -20.06
C ILE A 113 18.72 4.52 -19.58
N LEU A 114 19.04 4.48 -18.28
CA LEU A 114 20.16 5.23 -17.74
C LEU A 114 21.50 4.76 -18.29
N GLU A 115 21.72 3.44 -18.36
CA GLU A 115 22.93 2.86 -18.94
C GLU A 115 23.08 3.25 -20.42
N GLN A 116 22.02 3.10 -21.22
CA GLN A 116 22.01 3.53 -22.62
C GLN A 116 22.30 5.03 -22.76
N ARG A 117 21.70 5.87 -21.91
CA ARG A 117 21.97 7.31 -21.90
C ARG A 117 23.44 7.59 -21.57
N SER A 118 24.00 6.94 -20.56
CA SER A 118 25.41 7.09 -20.19
C SER A 118 26.36 6.66 -21.31
N ASP A 119 26.04 5.57 -22.03
CA ASP A 119 26.83 5.11 -23.18
C ASP A 119 26.79 6.14 -24.32
N ILE A 120 25.61 6.70 -24.60
CA ILE A 120 25.43 7.75 -25.59
C ILE A 120 26.19 9.02 -25.20
N GLU A 121 26.09 9.45 -23.94
CA GLU A 121 26.81 10.63 -23.43
C GLU A 121 28.33 10.44 -23.57
N ARG A 122 28.84 9.26 -23.22
CA ARG A 122 30.26 8.92 -23.39
C ARG A 122 30.67 8.97 -24.86
N PHE A 123 29.89 8.36 -25.76
CA PHE A 123 30.15 8.39 -27.19
C PHE A 123 30.20 9.83 -27.75
N PHE A 124 29.28 10.71 -27.33
CA PHE A 124 29.28 12.10 -27.75
C PHE A 124 30.47 12.89 -27.23
N LEU A 125 30.88 12.66 -25.98
CA LEU A 125 32.07 13.27 -25.41
C LEU A 125 33.33 12.84 -26.18
N ASP A 126 33.47 11.54 -26.47
CA ASP A 126 34.58 10.99 -27.23
C ASP A 126 34.58 11.52 -28.68
N SER A 127 33.42 11.61 -29.32
CA SER A 127 33.26 12.17 -30.67
C SER A 127 33.62 13.66 -30.71
N LEU A 128 33.18 14.44 -29.72
CA LEU A 128 33.53 15.86 -29.61
C LEU A 128 35.02 16.06 -29.38
N ASP A 129 35.65 15.25 -28.52
CA ASP A 129 37.09 15.32 -28.29
C ASP A 129 37.88 14.95 -29.57
N TYR A 130 37.45 13.90 -30.27
CA TYR A 130 38.02 13.51 -31.55
C TYR A 130 37.93 14.65 -32.58
N VAL A 131 36.76 15.25 -32.77
CA VAL A 131 36.58 16.35 -33.71
C VAL A 131 37.41 17.57 -33.31
N LYS A 132 37.48 17.93 -32.02
CA LYS A 132 38.35 19.04 -31.56
C LYS A 132 39.82 18.79 -31.87
N LYS A 133 40.31 17.55 -31.72
CA LYS A 133 41.67 17.17 -32.12
C LYS A 133 41.86 17.34 -33.63
N GLN A 134 40.91 16.88 -34.43
CA GLN A 134 40.96 17.06 -35.89
C GLN A 134 40.95 18.54 -36.31
N VAL A 135 40.12 19.38 -35.67
CA VAL A 135 40.12 20.84 -35.89
C VAL A 135 41.49 21.44 -35.58
N SER A 136 42.12 21.04 -34.47
CA SER A 136 43.45 21.54 -34.10
C SER A 136 44.53 21.15 -35.13
N ILE A 137 44.51 19.89 -35.57
CA ILE A 137 45.42 19.36 -36.59
C ILE A 137 45.21 20.12 -37.91
N ASN A 138 43.98 20.17 -38.40
CA ASN A 138 43.62 20.81 -39.66
C ASN A 138 44.01 22.29 -39.68
N ARG A 139 43.73 23.04 -38.59
CA ARG A 139 44.15 24.45 -38.46
C ARG A 139 45.66 24.62 -38.52
N ASN A 140 46.42 23.71 -37.92
CA ASN A 140 47.88 23.75 -37.94
C ASN A 140 48.44 23.42 -39.33
N GLU A 141 47.88 22.40 -39.99
CA GLU A 141 48.25 21.99 -41.35
C GLU A 141 47.95 23.10 -42.35
N TYR A 142 46.73 23.64 -42.36
CA TYR A 142 46.36 24.77 -43.21
C TYR A 142 47.30 25.96 -43.02
N ARG A 143 47.64 26.30 -41.76
CA ARG A 143 48.60 27.38 -41.49
C ARG A 143 49.99 27.10 -42.07
N LYS A 144 50.47 25.87 -41.94
CA LYS A 144 51.78 25.46 -42.48
C LYS A 144 51.78 25.50 -44.00
N GLU A 145 50.76 24.94 -44.63
CA GLU A 145 50.61 24.90 -46.08
C GLU A 145 50.43 26.30 -46.68
N ALA A 146 49.57 27.14 -46.09
CA ALA A 146 49.39 28.52 -46.55
C ALA A 146 50.70 29.34 -46.46
N ASN A 147 51.51 29.11 -45.42
CA ASN A 147 52.82 29.75 -45.27
C ASN A 147 53.80 29.27 -46.35
N GLN A 148 53.85 27.96 -46.60
CA GLN A 148 54.68 27.38 -47.66
C GLN A 148 54.26 27.89 -49.05
N MET A 149 52.96 27.91 -49.35
CA MET A 149 52.44 28.45 -50.61
C MET A 149 52.78 29.92 -50.80
N TYR A 150 52.62 30.75 -49.76
CA TYR A 150 52.98 32.17 -49.81
C TYR A 150 54.49 32.35 -50.07
N ASN A 151 55.34 31.61 -49.35
CA ASN A 151 56.78 31.66 -49.54
C ASN A 151 57.20 31.20 -50.94
N ASN A 152 56.60 30.12 -51.45
CA ASN A 152 56.86 29.63 -52.80
C ASN A 152 56.45 30.66 -53.86
N ARG A 153 55.28 31.31 -53.71
CA ARG A 153 54.84 32.39 -54.61
C ARG A 153 55.77 33.60 -54.56
N MET A 154 56.25 33.96 -53.37
CA MET A 154 57.20 35.05 -53.18
C MET A 154 58.56 34.74 -53.84
N LEU A 155 59.05 33.50 -53.75
CA LEU A 155 60.26 33.03 -54.44
C LEU A 155 60.10 33.01 -55.96
N ALA A 156 58.96 32.52 -56.47
CA ALA A 156 58.68 32.50 -57.90
C ALA A 156 58.52 33.92 -58.48
N ALA A 157 57.94 34.84 -57.71
CA ALA A 157 57.86 36.25 -58.09
C ALA A 157 59.23 36.92 -58.11
N TYR A 158 60.10 36.58 -57.14
CA TYR A 158 61.49 37.02 -57.13
C TYR A 158 62.27 36.53 -58.37
N ASN A 159 61.98 35.32 -58.85
CA ASN A 159 62.54 34.77 -60.09
C ASN A 159 61.89 35.32 -61.38
N GLY A 160 60.97 36.29 -61.27
CA GLY A 160 60.30 36.93 -62.41
C GLY A 160 59.25 36.07 -63.11
N GLN A 161 58.87 34.92 -62.54
CA GLN A 161 57.88 34.02 -63.15
C GLN A 161 56.42 34.45 -62.87
N MET A 162 56.20 35.30 -61.87
CA MET A 162 54.87 35.75 -61.45
C MET A 162 54.94 37.08 -60.68
N GLU A 163 53.80 37.73 -60.44
CA GLU A 163 53.72 38.95 -59.62
C GLU A 163 53.81 38.62 -58.11
N TYR A 164 54.35 39.56 -57.32
CA TYR A 164 54.45 39.40 -55.87
C TYR A 164 53.06 39.26 -55.22
N PRO A 165 52.84 38.23 -54.38
CA PRO A 165 51.57 38.08 -53.68
C PRO A 165 51.36 39.19 -52.65
N LYS A 166 50.09 39.55 -52.39
CA LYS A 166 49.74 40.50 -51.32
C LYS A 166 50.27 40.00 -49.97
N VAL A 167 50.87 40.91 -49.19
CA VAL A 167 51.45 40.59 -47.87
C VAL A 167 50.40 39.90 -47.01
N LYS A 168 50.74 38.71 -46.51
CA LYS A 168 49.88 37.89 -45.65
C LYS A 168 50.57 37.64 -44.32
N THR A 169 49.85 37.81 -43.21
CA THR A 169 50.40 37.57 -41.86
C THR A 169 50.04 36.18 -41.34
N PHE A 170 51.05 35.49 -40.80
CA PHE A 170 50.94 34.14 -40.24
C PHE A 170 51.12 34.09 -38.71
N SER A 171 51.45 35.22 -38.10
CA SER A 171 51.72 35.34 -36.67
C SER A 171 50.53 35.94 -35.94
N LYS A 172 50.05 35.21 -34.92
CA LYS A 172 48.89 35.58 -34.10
C LYS A 172 49.03 36.94 -33.39
N LYS A 173 50.27 37.39 -33.16
CA LYS A 173 50.56 38.65 -32.47
C LYS A 173 50.17 39.89 -33.27
N PHE A 174 50.08 39.77 -34.60
CA PHE A 174 49.80 40.89 -35.50
C PHE A 174 48.40 40.83 -36.13
N ASP A 175 47.54 39.92 -35.65
CA ASP A 175 46.22 39.67 -36.24
C ASP A 175 45.29 40.88 -36.18
N ALA A 176 45.34 41.65 -35.08
CA ALA A 176 44.43 42.76 -34.83
C ALA A 176 44.63 43.96 -35.77
N ASN A 177 45.83 44.14 -36.31
CA ASN A 177 46.18 45.28 -37.17
C ASN A 177 46.43 44.85 -38.63
N SER A 178 46.31 43.57 -38.94
CA SER A 178 46.57 43.03 -40.27
C SER A 178 45.27 42.84 -41.06
N THR A 179 45.17 43.53 -42.20
CA THR A 179 44.03 43.43 -43.12
C THR A 179 43.98 42.08 -43.85
N ASN A 180 45.11 41.35 -43.94
CA ASN A 180 45.22 40.07 -44.65
C ASN A 180 45.97 39.06 -43.78
N ASN A 181 45.24 38.34 -42.93
CA ASN A 181 45.78 37.35 -42.01
C ASN A 181 45.20 35.95 -42.28
N VAL A 182 45.97 34.89 -42.04
CA VAL A 182 45.51 33.49 -42.22
C VAL A 182 44.40 33.10 -41.23
N PHE A 183 44.34 33.77 -40.08
CA PHE A 183 43.38 33.45 -39.03
C PHE A 183 41.94 33.82 -39.42
N ASN A 184 41.75 34.86 -40.23
CA ASN A 184 40.47 35.27 -40.79
C ASN A 184 39.95 34.20 -41.78
N ASP A 185 40.83 33.54 -42.53
CA ASP A 185 40.44 32.41 -43.40
C ASP A 185 39.93 31.23 -42.55
N LEU A 186 40.61 30.93 -41.43
CA LEU A 186 40.19 29.88 -40.50
C LEU A 186 38.88 30.23 -39.78
N GLU A 187 38.65 31.49 -39.45
CA GLU A 187 37.38 31.96 -38.87
C GLU A 187 36.23 31.91 -39.89
N GLN A 188 36.51 32.21 -41.16
CA GLN A 188 35.52 32.07 -42.23
C GLN A 188 35.09 30.62 -42.43
N ALA A 189 35.97 29.65 -42.22
CA ALA A 189 35.63 28.22 -42.26
C ALA A 189 34.67 27.77 -41.14
N VAL A 190 34.57 28.54 -40.05
CA VAL A 190 33.59 28.33 -38.96
C VAL A 190 32.24 28.97 -39.31
N LYS A 191 32.22 30.03 -40.12
CA LYS A 191 30.97 30.72 -40.47
C LYS A 191 30.12 29.82 -41.37
N TRP A 192 28.92 29.48 -40.93
CA TRP A 192 27.92 28.84 -41.79
C TRP A 192 27.47 29.80 -42.89
N GLN A 193 27.77 29.46 -44.14
CA GLN A 193 27.29 30.17 -45.32
C GLN A 193 26.23 29.31 -46.03
N GLY A 194 24.96 29.74 -45.98
CA GLY A 194 23.86 29.21 -46.79
C GLY A 194 23.11 28.02 -46.18
N VAL A 195 21.86 28.24 -45.79
CA VAL A 195 21.01 27.31 -45.01
C VAL A 195 20.05 26.48 -45.91
N ASP A 196 20.14 26.58 -47.24
CA ASP A 196 19.12 26.00 -48.14
C ASP A 196 19.54 24.71 -48.88
N LYS A 197 20.67 24.10 -48.54
CA LYS A 197 21.09 22.81 -49.11
C LYS A 197 21.15 21.72 -48.05
N VAL A 198 20.62 20.55 -48.40
CA VAL A 198 20.88 19.29 -47.69
C VAL A 198 22.37 18.99 -47.88
N PHE A 199 23.18 19.25 -46.87
CA PHE A 199 24.59 18.86 -46.86
C PHE A 199 24.72 17.46 -46.27
N ASP A 200 25.44 16.58 -46.95
CA ASP A 200 25.86 15.31 -46.39
C ASP A 200 26.93 15.55 -45.32
N LEU A 201 26.97 14.72 -44.26
CA LEU A 201 27.95 14.84 -43.18
C LEU A 201 29.41 14.85 -43.67
N ASN A 202 29.67 14.26 -44.84
CA ASN A 202 31.00 14.19 -45.42
C ASN A 202 31.49 15.54 -45.97
N ASP A 203 30.58 16.43 -46.36
CA ASP A 203 30.91 17.72 -47.00
C ASP A 203 31.20 18.83 -45.97
N LEU A 204 31.00 18.55 -44.68
CA LEU A 204 31.25 19.50 -43.60
C LEU A 204 32.74 19.58 -43.25
N THR A 205 33.24 20.80 -43.04
CA THR A 205 34.57 21.01 -42.44
C THR A 205 34.58 20.49 -41.00
N TRP A 206 35.76 20.18 -40.46
CA TRP A 206 35.89 19.71 -39.08
C TRP A 206 35.32 20.72 -38.06
N GLU A 207 35.47 22.01 -38.35
CA GLU A 207 34.90 23.11 -37.58
C GLU A 207 33.38 23.08 -37.55
N GLN A 208 32.74 22.82 -38.69
CA GLN A 208 31.29 22.71 -38.78
C GLN A 208 30.77 21.43 -38.12
N LYS A 209 31.50 20.31 -38.25
CA LYS A 209 31.19 19.05 -37.55
C LYS A 209 31.20 19.23 -36.03
N GLU A 210 32.13 20.03 -35.50
CA GLU A 210 32.21 20.35 -34.06
C GLU A 210 30.98 21.09 -33.56
N GLN A 211 30.54 22.10 -34.33
CA GLN A 211 29.39 22.93 -34.00
C GLN A 211 28.07 22.14 -34.06
N VAL A 212 27.90 21.27 -35.06
CA VAL A 212 26.76 20.34 -35.17
C VAL A 212 26.72 19.39 -33.97
N LEU A 213 27.85 18.77 -33.61
CA LEU A 213 27.91 17.85 -32.48
C LEU A 213 27.61 18.56 -31.14
N ARG A 214 28.07 19.81 -30.96
CA ARG A 214 27.72 20.61 -29.77
C ARG A 214 26.25 20.94 -29.70
N GLU A 215 25.67 21.36 -30.81
CA GLU A 215 24.25 21.70 -30.90
C GLU A 215 23.38 20.45 -30.67
N LEU A 216 23.77 19.32 -31.25
CA LEU A 216 23.12 18.03 -31.03
C LEU A 216 23.19 17.61 -29.56
N PHE A 217 24.37 17.70 -28.92
CA PHE A 217 24.53 17.39 -27.50
C PHE A 217 23.72 18.35 -26.61
N ALA A 218 23.67 19.64 -26.94
CA ALA A 218 22.85 20.62 -26.24
C ALA A 218 21.36 20.28 -26.35
N ARG A 219 20.88 19.97 -27.56
CA ARG A 219 19.49 19.56 -27.81
C ARG A 219 19.11 18.26 -27.10
N MET A 220 19.98 17.26 -27.12
CA MET A 220 19.77 15.99 -26.41
C MET A 220 19.70 16.17 -24.90
N ASN A 221 20.43 17.15 -24.36
CA ASN A 221 20.36 17.51 -22.95
C ASN A 221 19.22 18.50 -22.61
N GLY A 222 18.32 18.79 -23.56
CA GLY A 222 17.18 19.69 -23.34
C GLY A 222 17.55 21.17 -23.22
N VAL A 223 18.79 21.55 -23.58
CA VAL A 223 19.20 22.95 -23.65
C VAL A 223 18.64 23.52 -24.95
N LYS A 224 17.53 24.28 -24.84
CA LYS A 224 16.99 25.00 -25.99
C LYS A 224 18.07 25.96 -26.52
N PRO A 225 18.34 25.99 -27.83
CA PRO A 225 19.28 26.94 -28.38
C PRO A 225 18.83 28.35 -27.99
N LYS A 226 19.77 29.16 -27.54
CA LYS A 226 19.53 30.56 -27.17
C LYS A 226 18.99 31.24 -28.42
N GLN A 227 17.67 31.41 -28.51
CA GLN A 227 17.08 32.17 -29.60
C GLN A 227 17.71 33.56 -29.54
N VAL A 228 18.49 33.88 -30.58
CA VAL A 228 18.83 35.27 -30.85
C VAL A 228 17.48 35.93 -31.09
N LYS A 229 16.99 36.67 -30.08
CA LYS A 229 15.75 37.42 -30.16
C LYS A 229 15.92 38.51 -31.20
N ASN A 230 15.64 38.18 -32.46
CA ASN A 230 15.14 39.18 -33.38
C ASN A 230 13.66 39.35 -33.02
N GLY A 231 13.30 40.58 -32.67
CA GLY A 231 12.01 40.90 -32.07
C GLY A 231 10.84 40.45 -32.93
N ASN A 232 9.76 40.13 -32.19
CA ASN A 232 8.38 39.95 -32.63
C ASN A 232 8.11 38.60 -33.31
N ASP A 233 7.46 37.69 -32.58
CA ASP A 233 6.07 37.32 -32.90
C ASP A 233 5.51 36.27 -31.91
N GLU A 234 4.18 36.23 -31.92
CA GLU A 234 3.25 35.80 -30.89
C GLU A 234 3.17 34.29 -30.63
N LEU A 235 2.67 33.98 -29.43
CA LEU A 235 2.34 32.67 -28.90
C LEU A 235 1.36 31.89 -29.78
N LYS A 236 1.65 30.62 -30.04
CA LYS A 236 0.62 29.55 -30.08
C LYS A 236 1.10 28.33 -29.30
N ALA A 237 0.37 28.01 -28.24
CA ALA A 237 0.44 26.72 -27.58
C ALA A 237 -0.21 25.68 -28.50
N VAL A 238 0.50 24.59 -28.76
CA VAL A 238 -0.03 23.42 -29.47
C VAL A 238 -0.22 22.32 -28.41
N GLU A 239 -1.46 21.87 -28.30
CA GLU A 239 -1.90 20.74 -27.48
C GLU A 239 -1.15 19.47 -27.93
N LEU A 240 -0.63 18.72 -26.95
CA LEU A 240 -0.05 17.40 -27.18
C LEU A 240 -1.17 16.36 -27.11
N ASP A 241 -1.48 15.78 -28.25
CA ASP A 241 -2.35 14.62 -28.40
C ASP A 241 -1.60 13.36 -27.97
N GLU A 242 -2.17 12.62 -27.02
CA GLU A 242 -1.68 11.32 -26.56
C GLU A 242 -2.13 10.23 -27.55
N THR A 243 -1.26 9.86 -28.48
CA THR A 243 -1.39 8.58 -29.18
C THR A 243 -0.18 7.70 -28.88
N ILE A 244 -0.30 6.92 -27.81
CA ILE A 244 0.55 5.74 -27.61
C ILE A 244 0.06 4.68 -28.59
N ASN A 245 0.88 4.38 -29.59
CA ASN A 245 0.67 3.26 -30.49
C ASN A 245 0.86 1.95 -29.73
N ASP A 246 -0.24 1.22 -29.54
CA ASP A 246 -0.24 -0.19 -29.19
C ASP A 246 0.03 -1.04 -30.45
N ALA A 247 1.20 -1.65 -30.52
CA ALA A 247 1.48 -2.82 -31.35
C ALA A 247 2.78 -3.50 -30.88
N ASP A 248 2.67 -4.55 -30.08
CA ASP A 248 2.78 -5.93 -30.59
C ASP A 248 2.77 -6.93 -29.42
N SER A 249 1.94 -7.94 -29.63
CA SER A 249 1.57 -9.09 -28.80
C SER A 249 2.68 -10.13 -28.65
N ASN A 250 2.72 -10.85 -27.51
CA ASN A 250 2.40 -12.30 -27.42
C ASN A 250 2.84 -12.96 -26.10
N GLU A 251 1.92 -13.79 -25.58
CA GLU A 251 2.07 -14.98 -24.70
C GLU A 251 2.53 -14.71 -23.24
N ASP A 252 1.83 -15.11 -22.17
CA ASP A 252 1.01 -16.30 -21.92
C ASP A 252 -0.27 -15.97 -21.14
N ASP A 253 -1.43 -16.27 -21.75
CA ASP A 253 -2.69 -16.46 -21.06
C ASP A 253 -2.66 -17.84 -20.38
N ASN A 254 -2.56 -17.85 -19.05
CA ASN A 254 -3.00 -18.99 -18.25
C ASN A 254 -4.14 -18.53 -17.34
N ASP A 255 -5.34 -18.96 -17.73
CA ASP A 255 -6.60 -18.96 -17.01
C ASP A 255 -6.50 -18.73 -15.50
N ILE A 256 -6.87 -17.53 -15.05
CA ILE A 256 -7.34 -17.32 -13.68
C ILE A 256 -8.78 -16.83 -13.76
N LYS A 257 -9.71 -17.79 -13.63
CA LYS A 257 -11.14 -17.52 -13.48
C LYS A 257 -11.34 -16.47 -12.38
N TYR A 258 -11.75 -15.28 -12.77
CA TYR A 258 -12.32 -14.28 -11.88
C TYR A 258 -13.58 -14.91 -11.26
N LEU A 259 -13.56 -15.16 -9.94
CA LEU A 259 -14.78 -15.44 -9.19
C LEU A 259 -15.64 -14.17 -9.23
N ASP A 260 -16.71 -14.21 -10.02
CA ASP A 260 -17.65 -13.11 -10.25
C ASP A 260 -18.35 -12.71 -8.94
N ARG A 261 -18.49 -11.40 -8.73
CA ARG A 261 -19.11 -10.78 -7.54
C ARG A 261 -20.62 -11.07 -7.42
N ARG A 262 -21.23 -11.74 -8.39
CA ARG A 262 -22.69 -11.87 -8.51
C ARG A 262 -23.26 -13.08 -7.76
N ASP A 263 -22.47 -14.11 -7.48
CA ASP A 263 -22.99 -15.33 -6.86
C ASP A 263 -23.10 -15.26 -5.32
N VAL A 264 -22.41 -14.30 -4.69
CA VAL A 264 -22.44 -14.14 -3.22
C VAL A 264 -23.58 -13.22 -2.75
N LYS A 265 -24.24 -12.49 -3.66
CA LYS A 265 -25.27 -11.49 -3.31
C LYS A 265 -26.70 -12.04 -3.15
N LYS A 266 -26.95 -13.33 -3.35
CA LYS A 266 -28.31 -13.91 -3.24
C LYS A 266 -28.71 -14.38 -1.84
N SER A 267 -27.85 -14.28 -0.82
CA SER A 267 -28.18 -14.68 0.56
C SER A 267 -28.33 -13.52 1.56
N PHE A 268 -28.06 -12.27 1.16
CA PHE A 268 -28.10 -11.12 2.07
C PHE A 268 -29.10 -10.08 1.61
N ASN A 269 -30.38 -10.40 1.76
CA ASN A 269 -31.37 -9.35 1.93
C ASN A 269 -32.46 -9.88 2.85
N ASN A 270 -32.25 -9.73 4.17
CA ASN A 270 -33.30 -9.50 5.15
C ASN A 270 -32.66 -9.07 6.47
N ASN A 271 -33.18 -7.97 6.99
CA ASN A 271 -33.11 -7.46 8.36
C ASN A 271 -32.05 -6.40 8.70
N SER A 272 -32.61 -5.18 8.68
CA SER A 272 -32.52 -4.13 9.69
C SER A 272 -31.18 -3.42 9.87
N GLU A 273 -31.19 -2.19 9.37
CA GLU A 273 -30.59 -1.00 9.99
C GLU A 273 -30.56 -1.12 11.52
N THR A 274 -29.39 -1.41 12.07
CA THR A 274 -29.08 -1.12 13.47
C THR A 274 -27.82 -0.28 13.49
N ASN A 275 -27.98 0.93 14.03
CA ASN A 275 -26.98 1.96 14.20
C ASN A 275 -25.62 1.40 14.65
N PHE A 276 -24.61 1.73 13.85
CA PHE A 276 -23.20 1.46 14.12
C PHE A 276 -22.71 2.47 15.17
N THR A 277 -22.73 2.10 16.45
CA THR A 277 -22.09 2.89 17.52
C THR A 277 -20.72 2.29 17.80
N PHE A 278 -19.67 3.03 17.45
CA PHE A 278 -18.29 2.71 17.84
C PHE A 278 -18.19 2.79 19.37
N LEU A 279 -18.05 1.66 20.05
CA LEU A 279 -17.58 1.62 21.44
C LEU A 279 -16.08 1.94 21.40
N THR A 280 -15.72 3.19 21.65
CA THR A 280 -14.35 3.57 21.97
C THR A 280 -13.91 2.84 23.24
N GLU A 281 -12.78 2.15 23.13
CA GLU A 281 -12.13 1.37 24.19
C GLU A 281 -11.99 2.16 25.51
N PRO A 282 -12.20 1.52 26.68
CA PRO A 282 -11.76 2.11 27.92
C PRO A 282 -10.23 2.01 28.02
N ASN A 283 -9.64 3.17 28.30
CA ASN A 283 -8.22 3.45 28.54
C ASN A 283 -7.52 2.34 29.36
N TYR A 284 -6.79 1.44 28.70
CA TYR A 284 -6.06 0.35 29.35
C TYR A 284 -4.73 0.90 29.90
N GLN A 285 -4.73 1.35 31.16
CA GLN A 285 -3.50 1.67 31.88
C GLN A 285 -2.87 0.38 32.39
N ALA A 286 -1.72 0.02 31.82
CA ALA A 286 -0.90 -1.09 32.27
C ALA A 286 -0.44 -0.86 33.73
N PRO A 287 -0.63 -1.82 34.66
CA PRO A 287 -0.11 -1.70 36.00
C PRO A 287 1.41 -1.86 36.02
N SER A 288 2.08 -0.77 36.38
CA SER A 288 3.48 -0.72 36.82
C SER A 288 3.57 -1.35 38.22
N LYS A 289 3.96 -2.63 38.29
CA LYS A 289 4.77 -3.25 39.37
C LYS A 289 4.92 -4.76 39.12
N PRO A 290 6.11 -5.36 39.35
CA PRO A 290 6.33 -6.78 39.11
C PRO A 290 5.93 -7.64 40.32
N ASN A 291 5.23 -8.74 40.02
CA ASN A 291 5.13 -9.99 40.79
C ASN A 291 4.80 -9.92 42.29
N GLU A 292 3.51 -9.95 42.61
CA GLU A 292 3.01 -10.73 43.75
C GLU A 292 2.16 -11.88 43.22
N MET A 293 2.72 -13.09 43.27
CA MET A 293 2.00 -14.32 42.99
C MET A 293 0.85 -14.48 43.99
N LEU A 294 -0.38 -14.36 43.51
CA LEU A 294 -1.59 -14.78 44.23
C LEU A 294 -1.49 -16.29 44.51
N LYS A 295 -1.15 -16.64 45.75
CA LYS A 295 -1.34 -18.00 46.27
C LYS A 295 -2.85 -18.29 46.35
N LEU A 296 -3.32 -19.21 45.53
CA LEU A 296 -4.64 -19.84 45.71
C LEU A 296 -4.63 -20.71 46.98
N PRO A 297 -5.66 -20.67 47.84
CA PRO A 297 -5.79 -21.61 48.94
C PRO A 297 -6.11 -23.01 48.39
N SER A 298 -5.25 -23.96 48.71
CA SER A 298 -5.43 -25.39 48.50
C SER A 298 -6.54 -25.90 49.42
N ILE A 299 -7.73 -26.11 48.88
CA ILE A 299 -8.79 -26.91 49.53
C ILE A 299 -8.57 -28.35 49.10
N VAL A 300 -7.96 -29.15 49.98
CA VAL A 300 -7.92 -30.61 49.89
C VAL A 300 -9.09 -31.14 50.72
N SER A 301 -9.89 -32.02 50.09
CA SER A 301 -10.76 -32.99 50.77
C SER A 301 -9.95 -34.19 51.24
#